data_AF-A0A800C5A1-F1
#
_entry.id   AF-A0A800C5A1-F1
#
_cell.length_a   1.000
_cell.length_b   1.000
_cell.length_c   1.000
_cell.angle_alpha   90.00
_cell.angle_beta   90.00
_cell.angle_gamma   90.00
#
_symmetry.space_group_name_H-M   'P 1'
#
loop_
_entity.id
_entity.type
_entity.pdbx_description
1 polymer ?
#
loop_
_entity_poly.entity_id
_entity_poly.type
_entity_poly.pdbx_seq_one_letter_code
_entity_poly.pdbx_strand_id
1 'polypeptide(L)' 'PLLESIRGYVEDSGEGRWTVAEAIDQDVPAPVITLSLLERFRSRQEESFSAKVIAALRNEFGGHGVKKK' A
#
# COMPACT_ATOMS: atom_id res chain seq x y z
N PRO A 1 9.90 2.33 -18.54
CA PRO A 1 9.99 1.28 -17.50
C PRO A 1 9.09 0.08 -17.82
N LEU A 2 9.64 -1.14 -17.77
CA LEU A 2 8.95 -2.41 -18.08
C LEU A 2 8.02 -2.82 -16.92
N LEU A 3 6.89 -2.13 -16.74
CA LEU A 3 5.91 -2.39 -15.67
C LEU A 3 4.71 -3.24 -16.14
N GLU A 4 4.73 -3.72 -17.37
CA GLU A 4 3.60 -4.42 -18.01
C GLU A 4 3.20 -5.70 -17.28
N SER A 5 4.19 -6.41 -16.71
CA SER A 5 4.00 -7.65 -15.96
C SER A 5 3.63 -7.45 -14.49
N ILE A 6 3.70 -6.21 -13.98
CA ILE A 6 3.43 -5.88 -12.57
C ILE A 6 2.02 -5.34 -12.44
N ARG A 7 1.22 -5.96 -11.57
CA ARG A 7 -0.06 -5.42 -11.13
C ARG A 7 0.19 -4.30 -10.12
N GLY A 8 -0.55 -3.20 -10.23
CA GLY A 8 -0.44 -2.04 -9.34
C GLY A 8 -0.95 -2.27 -7.92
N TYR A 9 -0.69 -3.43 -7.32
CA TYR A 9 -1.15 -3.81 -5.99
C TYR A 9 -0.02 -3.63 -4.98
N VAL A 10 -0.25 -2.85 -3.92
CA VAL A 10 0.69 -2.65 -2.82
C VAL A 10 0.21 -3.40 -1.58
N GLU A 11 0.98 -4.41 -1.15
CA GLU A 11 0.67 -5.22 0.03
C GLU A 11 0.76 -4.43 1.34
N ASP A 12 -0.02 -4.86 2.34
CA ASP A 12 0.05 -4.42 3.73
C ASP A 12 0.11 -5.65 4.65
N SER A 13 1.04 -5.65 5.61
CA SER A 13 1.24 -6.75 6.58
C SER A 13 0.26 -6.71 7.75
N GLY A 14 -0.59 -5.68 7.82
CA GLY A 14 -1.62 -5.51 8.82
C GLY A 14 -1.31 -4.49 9.91
N GLU A 15 -0.05 -4.19 10.22
CA GLU A 15 0.33 -3.30 11.33
C GLU A 15 -0.27 -1.90 11.17
N GLY A 16 -0.33 -1.39 9.94
CA GLY A 16 -1.00 -0.10 9.66
C GLY A 16 -2.50 -0.12 10.01
N ARG A 17 -3.17 -1.28 9.89
CA ARG A 17 -4.58 -1.43 10.29
C ARG A 17 -4.71 -1.41 11.80
N TRP A 18 -3.86 -2.16 12.49
CA TRP A 18 -3.81 -2.17 13.96
C TRP A 18 -3.57 -0.76 14.51
N THR A 19 -2.61 -0.01 13.93
CA THR A 19 -2.35 1.36 14.36
C THR A 19 -3.54 2.29 14.15
N VAL A 20 -4.23 2.20 13.02
CA VAL A 20 -5.42 3.04 12.76
C VAL A 20 -6.58 2.67 13.68
N ALA A 21 -6.79 1.37 13.94
CA ALA A 21 -7.82 0.91 14.86
C ALA A 21 -7.54 1.40 16.29
N GLU A 22 -6.32 1.21 16.79
CA GLU A 22 -5.92 1.67 18.13
C GLU A 22 -6.03 3.20 18.27
N ALA A 23 -5.68 3.96 17.22
CA ALA A 23 -5.83 5.41 17.24
C ALA A 23 -7.30 5.85 17.41
N ILE A 24 -8.25 5.11 16.81
CA ILE A 24 -9.68 5.36 17.00
C ILE A 24 -10.10 5.00 18.43
N ASP A 25 -9.69 3.84 18.93
CA ASP A 25 -10.06 3.36 20.27
C ASP A 25 -9.53 4.28 21.40
N GLN A 26 -8.43 4.99 21.16
CA GLN A 26 -7.82 5.93 22.09
C GLN A 26 -8.22 7.40 21.86
N ASP A 27 -9.14 7.68 20.92
CA ASP A 27 -9.48 9.05 20.50
C ASP A 27 -8.25 9.90 20.06
N VAL A 28 -7.23 9.26 19.48
CA VAL A 28 -5.99 9.91 19.02
C VAL A 28 -6.02 10.17 17.51
N PRO A 29 -5.79 11.42 17.05
CA PRO A 29 -5.76 11.71 15.63
C PRO A 29 -4.51 11.13 14.94
N ALA A 30 -4.71 10.16 14.03
CA ALA A 30 -3.66 9.57 13.19
C ALA A 30 -3.89 9.77 11.67
N PRO A 31 -4.06 11.01 11.17
CA PRO A 31 -4.51 11.26 9.80
C PRO A 31 -3.54 10.76 8.73
N VAL A 32 -2.22 10.95 8.92
CA VAL A 32 -1.21 10.58 7.92
C VAL A 32 -1.08 9.06 7.79
N ILE A 33 -1.11 8.34 8.91
CA ILE A 33 -1.05 6.87 8.92
C ILE A 33 -2.33 6.31 8.29
N THR A 34 -3.49 6.87 8.64
CA THR A 34 -4.79 6.50 8.06
C THR A 34 -4.77 6.67 6.55
N LEU A 35 -4.38 7.85 6.05
CA LEU A 35 -4.28 8.10 4.62
C LEU A 35 -3.29 7.14 3.93
N SER A 36 -2.15 6.87 4.56
CA SER A 36 -1.15 5.94 4.01
C SER A 36 -1.70 4.52 3.88
N LEU A 37 -2.53 4.06 4.82
CA LEU A 37 -3.22 2.77 4.75
C LEU A 37 -4.28 2.77 3.62
N LEU A 38 -5.08 3.83 3.53
CA LEU A 38 -6.10 3.96 2.49
C LEU A 38 -5.51 4.01 1.08
N GLU A 39 -4.34 4.62 0.90
CA GLU A 39 -3.61 4.61 -0.37
C GLU A 39 -3.20 3.20 -0.81
N ARG A 40 -2.85 2.32 0.13
CA ARG A 40 -2.64 0.90 -0.18
C ARG A 40 -3.93 0.22 -0.61
N PHE A 41 -5.08 0.57 -0.03
CA PHE A 41 -6.36 0.02 -0.47
C PHE A 41 -6.78 0.53 -1.84
N ARG A 42 -6.51 1.80 -2.12
CA ARG A 42 -6.71 2.41 -3.44
C ARG A 42 -5.94 1.65 -4.53
N SER A 43 -4.72 1.18 -4.23
CA SER A 43 -3.93 0.35 -5.15
C SER A 43 -4.61 -0.96 -5.59
N ARG A 44 -5.60 -1.43 -4.82
CA ARG A 44 -6.32 -2.70 -5.09
C ARG A 44 -7.48 -2.53 -6.06
N GLN A 45 -7.86 -1.29 -6.33
CA GLN A 45 -8.96 -0.94 -7.22
C GLN A 45 -8.47 -0.98 -8.68
N GLU A 46 -9.06 -0.16 -9.54
CA GLU A 46 -8.68 -0.07 -10.94
C GLU A 46 -7.19 0.24 -11.11
N GLU A 47 -6.59 -0.26 -12.19
CA GLU A 47 -5.14 -0.29 -12.34
C GLU A 47 -4.54 1.13 -12.39
N SER A 48 -3.54 1.39 -11.54
CA SER A 48 -2.85 2.68 -11.48
C SER A 48 -1.37 2.53 -11.83
N PHE A 49 -0.88 3.34 -12.76
CA PHE A 49 0.55 3.40 -13.11
C PHE A 49 1.40 3.75 -11.88
N SER A 50 0.98 4.74 -11.08
CA SER A 50 1.69 5.14 -9.87
C SER A 50 1.78 3.98 -8.87
N ALA A 51 0.73 3.18 -8.74
CA ALA A 51 0.74 2.02 -7.86
C ALA A 51 1.69 0.91 -8.35
N LYS A 52 1.85 0.73 -9.67
CA LYS A 52 2.89 -0.17 -10.23
C LYS A 52 4.29 0.30 -9.92
N VAL A 53 4.55 1.60 -10.06
CA VAL A 53 5.85 2.18 -9.72
C VAL A 53 6.17 1.94 -8.24
N ILE A 54 5.21 2.19 -7.35
CA ILE A 54 5.37 1.94 -5.91
C ILE A 54 5.61 0.45 -5.63
N ALA A 55 4.85 -0.45 -6.25
CA ALA A 55 5.04 -1.89 -6.09
C ALA A 55 6.44 -2.34 -6.54
N ALA A 56 6.91 -1.84 -7.69
CA ALA A 56 8.25 -2.12 -8.21
C ALA A 56 9.36 -1.59 -7.27
N LEU A 57 9.25 -0.35 -6.79
CA LEU A 57 10.24 0.23 -5.87
C LEU A 57 10.29 -0.52 -4.53
N ARG A 58 9.13 -0.92 -3.99
CA ARG A 58 9.06 -1.72 -2.75
C ARG A 58 9.68 -3.10 -2.92
N ASN A 59 9.62 -3.67 -4.13
CA ASN A 59 10.29 -4.92 -4.44
C ASN A 59 11.81 -4.74 -4.52
N GLU A 60 12.26 -3.74 -5.27
CA GLU A 60 13.69 -3.49 -5.50
C GLU A 60 14.43 -3.16 -4.20
N PHE A 61 13.89 -2.25 -3.39
CA PHE A 61 14.59 -1.72 -2.21
C PHE A 61 14.19 -2.40 -0.89
N GLY A 62 13.02 -3.04 -0.84
CA GLY A 62 12.48 -3.64 0.38
C GLY A 62 12.22 -5.14 0.31
N GLY A 63 12.47 -5.77 -0.85
CA GLY A 63 12.21 -7.19 -1.04
C GLY A 63 10.73 -7.58 -0.96
N HIS A 64 9.80 -6.61 -0.99
CA HIS A 64 8.38 -6.90 -0.92
C HIS A 64 7.90 -7.65 -2.16
N GLY A 65 7.06 -8.67 -2.00
CA GLY A 65 6.48 -9.40 -3.13
C GLY A 65 5.62 -8.51 -4.04
N VAL A 66 5.67 -8.77 -5.34
CA VAL A 66 4.81 -8.14 -6.35
C VAL A 66 3.77 -9.12 -6.87
N LYS A 67 2.55 -8.64 -7.12
CA LYS A 67 1.54 -9.40 -7.85
C LYS A 67 1.78 -9.24 -9.34
N LYS A 68 1.82 -10.35 -10.07
CA LYS A 68 1.86 -10.34 -11.53
C LYS A 68 0.44 -10.22 -12.09
N LYS A 69 0.32 -9.76 -13.33
CA LYS A 69 -0.93 -9.84 -14.09
C LYS A 69 -1.35 -11.29 -14.32
#